data_AF-A0A133ZE85-F1
#
_entry.id   AF-A0A133ZE85-F1
#
_cell.length_a   1.000
_cell.length_b   1.000
_cell.length_c   1.000
_cell.angle_alpha   90.00
_cell.angle_beta   90.00
_cell.angle_gamma   90.00
#
_symmetry.space_group_name_H-M   'P 1'
#
loop_
_entity.id
_entity.type
_entity.pdbx_description
1 polymer ?
#
loop_
_entity_poly.entity_id
_entity_poly.type
_entity_poly.pdbx_seq_one_letter_code
_entity_poly.pdbx_strand_id
1 'polypeptide(L)'
;MKVFDVTADELQDYEEKLHAASTASADAFEKLARAQNLPTLEHDARKSAIYHAANDTVSTFSDATGKIACDFFDAHVEGATPSEIPPQPKYIKQRLYERIEEHEQTHELGDDEFLQRMSQDVYTEVYHHANRTMIHNAIKNKLRYARVPMGNACAFCLMLATRGFVYYTQTSAGEDKGHYHVHCHCKIVPGKNGTTVTGYKPNGLNKRIKQVADSLGIQNFNWKDCMRDGSMRYALQKELQFRDTNWLLTGIPPEVGYENELAEKNARPHEIEQAKRLSKHGIKCVFQVDYEVDEKTKGTARQKIIGKTDLVNGIELKSLSGTSNLEKRIKKELHNSKRKIGFKSCNFDATDSLFTDEEISEALRKQLKARHVNRASFIGRDGKYHVINNEA
;
A
#
# COMPACT_ATOMS: atom_id res chain seq x y z
N MET A 1 -1.00 13.71 33.47
CA MET A 1 -1.56 13.63 32.11
C MET A 1 -2.08 12.23 31.86
N LYS A 2 -3.35 12.14 31.45
CA LYS A 2 -4.03 10.88 31.15
C LYS A 2 -4.18 10.78 29.64
N VAL A 3 -3.85 9.63 29.08
CA VAL A 3 -4.01 9.35 27.65
C VAL A 3 -5.13 8.32 27.53
N PHE A 4 -6.14 8.63 26.74
CA PHE A 4 -7.25 7.72 26.45
C PHE A 4 -6.90 6.80 25.29
N ASP A 5 -7.50 5.61 25.30
CA ASP A 5 -7.39 4.69 24.16
C ASP A 5 -8.15 5.29 22.97
N VAL A 6 -7.65 5.01 21.77
CA VAL A 6 -8.25 5.48 20.51
C VAL A 6 -9.06 4.33 19.91
N THR A 7 -10.33 4.59 19.58
CA THR A 7 -11.18 3.63 18.87
C THR A 7 -10.89 3.61 17.36
N ALA A 8 -11.38 2.58 16.67
CA ALA A 8 -11.22 2.49 15.22
C ALA A 8 -12.00 3.61 14.50
N ASP A 9 -13.19 3.94 15.00
CA ASP A 9 -14.05 4.98 14.42
C ASP A 9 -13.46 6.38 14.61
N GLU A 10 -12.89 6.69 15.78
CA GLU A 10 -12.21 7.98 16.01
C GLU A 10 -10.97 8.14 15.10
N LEU A 11 -10.21 7.05 14.91
CA LEU A 11 -9.05 7.08 14.02
C LEU A 11 -9.46 7.22 12.53
N GLN A 12 -10.59 6.61 12.16
CA GLN A 12 -11.16 6.71 10.81
C GLN A 12 -11.71 8.12 10.54
N ASP A 13 -12.47 8.70 11.47
CA ASP A 13 -12.96 10.08 11.39
C ASP A 13 -11.79 11.08 11.29
N TYR A 14 -10.73 10.86 12.06
CA TYR A 14 -9.49 11.65 11.94
C TYR A 14 -8.82 11.50 10.57
N GLU A 15 -8.79 10.29 10.00
CA GLU A 15 -8.28 10.05 8.64
C GLU A 15 -9.11 10.78 7.59
N GLU A 16 -10.44 10.68 7.66
CA GLU A 16 -11.36 11.29 6.69
C GLU A 16 -11.27 12.81 6.68
N LYS A 17 -11.18 13.44 7.86
CA LYS A 17 -10.99 14.89 7.98
C LYS A 17 -9.67 15.35 7.35
N LEU A 18 -8.58 14.61 7.61
CA LEU A 18 -7.28 14.92 7.02
C LEU A 18 -7.28 14.70 5.51
N HIS A 19 -7.88 13.61 5.03
CA HIS A 19 -8.01 13.34 3.60
C HIS A 19 -8.81 14.43 2.90
N ALA A 20 -9.95 14.85 3.46
CA ALA A 20 -10.77 15.92 2.90
C ALA A 20 -10.01 17.25 2.78
N ALA A 21 -9.32 17.68 3.84
CA ALA A 21 -8.53 18.90 3.83
C ALA A 21 -7.36 18.84 2.82
N SER A 22 -6.66 17.72 2.75
CA SER A 22 -5.55 17.51 1.81
C SER A 22 -6.02 17.42 0.36
N THR A 23 -7.15 16.78 0.08
CA THR A 23 -7.75 16.74 -1.26
C THR A 23 -8.15 18.15 -1.72
N ALA A 24 -8.79 18.93 -0.83
CA ALA A 24 -9.11 20.32 -1.13
C ALA A 24 -7.86 21.16 -1.44
N SER A 25 -6.71 20.85 -0.81
CA SER A 25 -5.44 21.52 -1.12
C SER A 25 -4.90 21.18 -2.51
N ALA A 26 -4.98 19.90 -2.94
CA ALA A 26 -4.60 19.51 -4.29
C ALA A 26 -5.45 20.23 -5.35
N ASP A 27 -6.78 20.25 -5.15
CA ASP A 27 -7.71 20.93 -6.04
C ASP A 27 -7.47 22.45 -6.08
N ALA A 28 -7.14 23.06 -4.94
CA ALA A 28 -6.84 24.48 -4.85
C ALA A 28 -5.54 24.83 -5.60
N PHE A 29 -4.49 24.04 -5.42
CA PHE A 29 -3.24 24.22 -6.16
C PHE A 29 -3.48 24.12 -7.67
N GLU A 30 -4.19 23.09 -8.13
CA GLU A 30 -4.43 22.90 -9.56
C GLU A 30 -5.22 24.08 -10.16
N LYS A 31 -6.26 24.55 -9.47
CA LYS A 31 -7.01 25.75 -9.88
C LYS A 31 -6.13 26.99 -9.93
N LEU A 32 -5.31 27.22 -8.91
CA LEU A 32 -4.42 28.38 -8.85
C LEU A 32 -3.36 28.34 -9.96
N ALA A 33 -2.74 27.19 -10.20
CA ALA A 33 -1.74 27.00 -11.24
C ALA A 33 -2.34 27.23 -12.63
N ARG A 34 -3.52 26.64 -12.92
CA ARG A 34 -4.18 26.79 -14.22
C ARG A 34 -4.68 28.22 -14.49
N ALA A 35 -5.07 28.96 -13.45
CA ALA A 35 -5.48 30.36 -13.59
C ALA A 35 -4.35 31.30 -14.06
N GLN A 36 -3.09 30.88 -13.99
CA GLN A 36 -1.93 31.69 -14.40
C GLN A 36 -1.68 31.70 -15.91
N ASN A 37 -2.45 30.96 -16.72
CA ASN A 37 -2.19 30.78 -18.16
C ASN A 37 -0.73 30.39 -18.44
N LEU A 38 -0.23 29.37 -17.73
CA LEU A 38 1.17 28.93 -17.73
C LEU A 38 1.83 28.86 -19.12
N PRO A 39 1.16 28.36 -20.19
CA PRO A 39 1.78 28.29 -21.52
C PRO A 39 2.18 29.64 -22.12
N THR A 40 1.57 30.74 -21.67
CA THR A 40 1.86 32.11 -22.15
C THR A 40 3.02 32.78 -21.40
N LEU A 41 3.48 32.18 -20.30
CA LEU A 41 4.55 32.71 -19.47
C LEU A 41 5.92 32.25 -20.01
N GLU A 42 6.88 33.16 -19.93
CA GLU A 42 8.31 32.87 -20.04
C GLU A 42 8.74 31.84 -18.98
N HIS A 43 9.79 31.08 -19.26
CA HIS A 43 10.21 29.93 -18.46
C HIS A 43 10.31 30.22 -16.95
N ASP A 44 11.07 31.24 -16.56
CA ASP A 44 11.31 31.57 -15.14
C ASP A 44 10.05 32.12 -14.44
N ALA A 45 9.20 32.83 -15.18
CA ALA A 45 7.91 33.29 -14.69
C ALA A 45 6.96 32.12 -14.46
N ARG A 46 6.97 31.12 -15.37
CA ARG A 46 6.19 29.88 -15.24
C ARG A 46 6.64 29.06 -14.03
N LYS A 47 7.95 28.85 -13.88
CA LYS A 47 8.56 28.18 -12.72
C LYS A 47 8.15 28.85 -11.41
N SER A 48 8.27 30.18 -11.34
CA SER A 48 7.89 30.97 -10.16
C SER A 48 6.40 30.88 -9.86
N ALA A 49 5.54 30.97 -10.88
CA ALA A 49 4.09 30.87 -10.73
C ALA A 49 3.65 29.53 -10.15
N ILE A 50 4.21 28.41 -10.65
CA ILE A 50 3.92 27.07 -10.14
C ILE A 50 4.41 26.92 -8.70
N TYR A 51 5.63 27.36 -8.41
CA TYR A 51 6.18 27.31 -7.06
C TYR A 51 5.33 28.09 -6.05
N HIS A 52 4.96 29.34 -6.37
CA HIS A 52 4.14 30.17 -5.48
C HIS A 52 2.76 29.57 -5.26
N ALA A 53 2.10 29.09 -6.32
CA ALA A 53 0.83 28.39 -6.20
C ALA A 53 0.93 27.18 -5.24
N ALA A 54 1.98 26.36 -5.37
CA ALA A 54 2.19 25.21 -4.51
C ALA A 54 2.51 25.62 -3.06
N ASN A 55 3.48 26.51 -2.87
CA ASN A 55 3.92 26.95 -1.54
C ASN A 55 2.79 27.63 -0.75
N ASP A 56 2.01 28.49 -1.40
CA ASP A 56 0.94 29.25 -0.74
C ASP A 56 -0.23 28.34 -0.37
N THR A 57 -0.54 27.38 -1.25
CA THR A 57 -1.54 26.33 -0.97
C THR A 57 -1.10 25.47 0.21
N VAL A 58 0.14 24.97 0.20
CA VAL A 58 0.67 24.17 1.31
C VAL A 58 0.65 24.98 2.61
N SER A 59 1.06 26.25 2.58
CA SER A 59 1.06 27.11 3.77
C SER A 59 -0.35 27.30 4.32
N THR A 60 -1.32 27.59 3.45
CA THR A 60 -2.72 27.85 3.84
C THR A 60 -3.41 26.62 4.42
N PHE A 61 -3.24 25.46 3.78
CA PHE A 61 -3.96 24.24 4.18
C PHE A 61 -3.26 23.46 5.30
N SER A 62 -1.96 23.68 5.53
CA SER A 62 -1.23 23.05 6.65
C SER A 62 -1.82 23.44 8.01
N ASP A 63 -2.28 24.68 8.19
CA ASP A 63 -2.91 25.11 9.45
C ASP A 63 -4.22 24.36 9.69
N ALA A 64 -4.99 24.03 8.63
CA ALA A 64 -6.22 23.26 8.74
C ALA A 64 -5.94 21.83 9.23
N THR A 65 -4.97 21.13 8.62
CA THR A 65 -4.60 19.77 9.05
C THR A 65 -3.89 19.76 10.40
N GLY A 66 -3.11 20.79 10.71
CA GLY A 66 -2.55 21.04 12.04
C GLY A 66 -3.63 21.21 13.10
N LYS A 67 -4.69 21.98 12.81
CA LYS A 67 -5.83 22.17 13.72
C LYS A 67 -6.59 20.87 13.96
N ILE A 68 -6.84 20.09 12.90
CA ILE A 68 -7.46 18.75 13.03
C ILE A 68 -6.60 17.85 13.94
N ALA A 69 -5.27 17.91 13.81
CA ALA A 69 -4.35 17.18 14.69
C ALA A 69 -4.40 17.67 16.14
N CYS A 70 -4.41 18.98 16.37
CA CYS A 70 -4.57 19.57 17.70
C CYS A 70 -5.88 19.12 18.37
N ASP A 71 -7.00 19.16 17.65
CA ASP A 71 -8.31 18.72 18.16
C ASP A 71 -8.31 17.25 18.55
N PHE A 72 -7.71 16.39 17.71
CA PHE A 72 -7.55 14.98 18.04
C PHE A 72 -6.64 14.77 19.25
N PHE A 73 -5.54 15.53 19.37
CA PHE A 73 -4.62 15.45 20.50
C PHE A 73 -5.33 15.84 21.81
N ASP A 74 -6.01 16.98 21.83
CA ASP A 74 -6.66 17.52 23.02
C ASP A 74 -7.82 16.63 23.48
N ALA A 75 -8.52 15.97 22.54
CA ALA A 75 -9.57 14.99 22.86
C ALA A 75 -9.02 13.73 23.57
N HIS A 76 -7.78 13.32 23.27
CA HIS A 76 -7.20 12.05 23.76
C HIS A 76 -6.15 12.22 24.85
N VAL A 77 -5.74 13.45 25.17
CA VAL A 77 -4.67 13.74 26.12
C VAL A 77 -5.12 14.76 27.18
N GLU A 78 -5.65 14.27 28.28
CA GLU A 78 -6.11 15.10 29.39
C GLU A 78 -4.96 15.58 30.30
N GLY A 79 -4.97 16.88 30.60
CA GLY A 79 -3.96 17.53 31.44
C GLY A 79 -2.64 17.80 30.72
N ALA A 80 -2.66 17.84 29.37
CA ALA A 80 -1.59 18.40 28.55
C ALA A 80 -1.59 19.94 28.61
N THR A 81 -0.46 20.54 28.25
CA THR A 81 -0.44 21.96 27.86
C THR A 81 -1.23 22.14 26.56
N PRO A 82 -1.85 23.33 26.32
CA PRO A 82 -2.56 23.60 25.07
C PRO A 82 -1.75 23.18 23.85
N SER A 83 -2.41 22.42 22.98
CA SER A 83 -1.82 21.97 21.73
C SER A 83 -1.52 23.18 20.82
N GLU A 84 -0.47 23.08 20.01
CA GLU A 84 -0.10 24.13 19.07
C GLU A 84 0.39 23.54 17.75
N ILE A 85 0.21 24.31 16.68
CA ILE A 85 0.66 23.97 15.33
C ILE A 85 2.11 24.47 15.20
N PRO A 86 3.09 23.57 15.00
CA PRO A 86 4.47 23.99 14.80
C PRO A 86 4.64 24.69 13.44
N PRO A 87 5.62 25.59 13.29
CA PRO A 87 5.90 26.20 12.00
C PRO A 87 6.29 25.14 10.98
N GLN A 88 5.93 25.40 9.72
CA GLN A 88 6.30 24.51 8.64
C GLN A 88 7.83 24.40 8.48
N PRO A 89 8.38 23.17 8.32
CA PRO A 89 9.81 23.00 8.08
C PRO A 89 10.30 23.69 6.79
N LYS A 90 11.44 24.38 6.88
CA LYS A 90 12.04 25.10 5.73
C LYS A 90 12.34 24.21 4.53
N TYR A 91 12.66 22.93 4.76
CA TYR A 91 12.98 21.99 3.69
C TYR A 91 11.80 21.70 2.76
N ILE A 92 10.55 22.00 3.15
CA ILE A 92 9.39 21.76 2.29
C ILE A 92 9.41 22.72 1.11
N LYS A 93 9.76 23.99 1.35
CA LYS A 93 9.95 24.98 0.28
C LYS A 93 11.03 24.54 -0.71
N GLN A 94 12.15 24.06 -0.18
CA GLN A 94 13.23 23.52 -1.00
C GLN A 94 12.77 22.33 -1.85
N ARG A 95 12.03 21.37 -1.26
CA ARG A 95 11.52 20.19 -1.97
C ARG A 95 10.56 20.54 -3.12
N LEU A 96 9.67 21.51 -2.91
CA LEU A 96 8.75 21.96 -3.96
C LEU A 96 9.54 22.56 -5.13
N TYR A 97 10.59 23.33 -4.85
CA TYR A 97 11.49 23.83 -5.89
C TYR A 97 12.24 22.69 -6.60
N GLU A 98 12.87 21.79 -5.86
CA GLU A 98 13.60 20.64 -6.41
C GLU A 98 12.72 19.80 -7.35
N ARG A 99 11.45 19.58 -7.02
CA ARG A 99 10.52 18.86 -7.89
C ARG A 99 10.29 19.55 -9.24
N ILE A 100 10.18 20.88 -9.22
CA ILE A 100 10.01 21.67 -10.43
C ILE A 100 11.29 21.59 -11.30
N GLU A 101 12.45 21.67 -10.66
CA GLU A 101 13.76 21.53 -11.33
C GLU A 101 14.00 20.14 -11.91
N GLU A 102 13.58 19.08 -11.24
CA GLU A 102 13.67 17.72 -11.76
C GLU A 102 12.82 17.53 -13.02
N HIS A 103 11.62 18.11 -13.06
CA HIS A 103 10.73 17.98 -14.21
C HIS A 103 11.23 18.78 -15.42
N GLU A 104 11.67 20.03 -15.21
CA GLU A 104 12.13 20.92 -16.29
C GLU A 104 13.37 20.41 -17.03
N GLN A 105 14.15 19.49 -16.42
CA GLN A 105 15.28 18.83 -17.08
C GLN A 105 14.88 17.96 -18.27
N THR A 106 13.64 17.48 -18.31
CA THR A 106 13.21 16.46 -19.29
C THR A 106 11.90 16.80 -20.00
N HIS A 107 11.13 17.76 -19.49
CA HIS A 107 9.79 18.10 -19.99
C HIS A 107 9.51 19.61 -19.85
N GLU A 108 8.56 20.11 -20.63
CA GLU A 108 8.09 21.48 -20.45
C GLU A 108 7.28 21.61 -19.15
N LEU A 109 7.43 22.74 -18.46
CA LEU A 109 6.65 23.03 -17.26
C LEU A 109 5.19 23.37 -17.61
N GLY A 110 4.27 22.85 -16.80
CA GLY A 110 2.85 23.20 -16.82
C GLY A 110 1.96 22.23 -17.61
N ASP A 111 2.50 21.10 -18.08
CA ASP A 111 1.68 20.02 -18.62
C ASP A 111 0.78 19.38 -17.53
N ASP A 112 -0.30 18.73 -17.97
CA ASP A 112 -1.30 18.16 -17.05
C ASP A 112 -0.72 17.07 -16.14
N GLU A 113 0.20 16.26 -16.65
CA GLU A 113 0.83 15.18 -15.90
C GLU A 113 1.71 15.75 -14.77
N PHE A 114 2.45 16.82 -15.07
CA PHE A 114 3.25 17.55 -14.09
C PHE A 114 2.40 18.24 -13.03
N LEU A 115 1.36 18.95 -13.43
CA LEU A 115 0.46 19.61 -12.48
C LEU A 115 -0.20 18.56 -11.58
N GLN A 116 -0.61 17.40 -12.11
CA GLN A 116 -1.13 16.31 -11.31
C GLN A 116 -0.10 15.79 -10.30
N ARG A 117 1.17 15.60 -10.69
CA ARG A 117 2.24 15.22 -9.76
C ARG A 117 2.46 16.26 -8.66
N MET A 118 2.50 17.54 -9.02
CA MET A 118 2.63 18.63 -8.05
C MET A 118 1.43 18.68 -7.09
N SER A 119 0.21 18.46 -7.57
CA SER A 119 -1.00 18.35 -6.74
C SER A 119 -0.85 17.23 -5.69
N GLN A 120 -0.25 16.10 -6.06
CA GLN A 120 0.01 14.99 -5.14
C GLN A 120 1.08 15.32 -4.10
N ASP A 121 2.13 16.07 -4.46
CA ASP A 121 3.14 16.54 -3.52
C ASP A 121 2.54 17.57 -2.53
N VAL A 122 1.71 18.51 -3.02
CA VAL A 122 0.96 19.47 -2.19
C VAL A 122 0.06 18.73 -1.19
N TYR A 123 -0.76 17.79 -1.68
CA TYR A 123 -1.59 16.93 -0.84
C TYR A 123 -0.76 16.28 0.27
N THR A 124 0.39 15.70 -0.10
CA THR A 124 1.25 14.93 0.80
C THR A 124 1.83 15.82 1.90
N GLU A 125 2.32 17.00 1.56
CA GLU A 125 2.89 17.91 2.57
C GLU A 125 1.85 18.46 3.53
N VAL A 126 0.66 18.83 3.02
CA VAL A 126 -0.47 19.28 3.84
C VAL A 126 -0.93 18.16 4.77
N TYR A 127 -1.08 16.94 4.26
CA TYR A 127 -1.49 15.78 5.05
C TYR A 127 -0.51 15.49 6.19
N HIS A 128 0.79 15.50 5.90
CA HIS A 128 1.82 15.19 6.90
C HIS A 128 2.18 16.33 7.84
N HIS A 129 1.66 17.55 7.61
CA HIS A 129 1.73 18.59 8.62
C HIS A 129 0.97 18.21 9.91
N ALA A 130 -0.12 17.45 9.80
CA ALA A 130 -0.82 16.87 10.96
C ALA A 130 0.09 15.93 11.77
N ASN A 131 0.89 15.09 11.11
CA ASN A 131 1.84 14.20 11.80
C ASN A 131 2.92 14.99 12.54
N ARG A 132 3.47 16.04 11.91
CA ARG A 132 4.47 16.92 12.53
C ARG A 132 3.87 17.64 13.75
N THR A 133 2.62 18.08 13.64
CA THR A 133 1.85 18.69 14.74
C THR A 133 1.65 17.71 15.89
N MET A 134 1.24 16.48 15.63
CA MET A 134 1.10 15.44 16.65
C MET A 134 2.42 15.16 17.37
N ILE A 135 3.51 15.03 16.61
CA ILE A 135 4.83 14.77 17.21
C ILE A 135 5.28 15.94 18.06
N HIS A 136 5.11 17.17 17.57
CA HIS A 136 5.45 18.39 18.32
C HIS A 136 4.74 18.42 19.68
N ASN A 137 3.41 18.19 19.68
CA ASN A 137 2.62 18.19 20.90
C ASN A 137 2.94 17.01 21.82
N ALA A 138 3.23 15.83 21.27
CA ALA A 138 3.71 14.69 22.05
C ALA A 138 5.05 15.00 22.76
N ILE A 139 6.02 15.57 22.03
CA ILE A 139 7.34 15.93 22.56
C ILE A 139 7.20 17.03 23.62
N LYS A 140 6.46 18.10 23.31
CA LYS A 140 6.16 19.23 24.23
C LYS A 140 5.63 18.72 25.57
N ASN A 141 4.75 17.73 25.53
CA ASN A 141 4.14 17.12 26.70
C ASN A 141 4.91 15.92 27.28
N LYS A 142 6.11 15.58 26.76
CA LYS A 142 6.93 14.44 27.21
C LYS A 142 6.19 13.09 27.09
N LEU A 143 5.31 12.96 26.11
CA LEU A 143 4.64 11.72 25.75
C LEU A 143 5.51 10.87 24.83
N ARG A 144 5.19 9.58 24.79
CA ARG A 144 5.59 8.73 23.69
C ARG A 144 4.60 8.90 22.54
N TYR A 145 4.90 8.30 21.41
CA TYR A 145 3.92 8.13 20.35
C TYR A 145 4.21 6.86 19.55
N ALA A 146 3.24 6.45 18.74
CA ALA A 146 3.33 5.34 17.82
C ALA A 146 3.03 5.80 16.39
N ARG A 147 3.66 5.13 15.42
CA ARG A 147 3.23 5.17 14.01
C ARG A 147 2.08 4.18 13.85
N VAL A 148 0.90 4.67 13.53
CA VAL A 148 -0.28 3.82 13.29
C VAL A 148 -0.55 3.81 11.78
N PRO A 149 -0.32 2.68 11.09
CA PRO A 149 -0.48 2.60 9.65
C PRO A 149 -1.98 2.57 9.30
N MET A 150 -2.38 3.40 8.33
CA MET A 150 -3.68 3.35 7.69
C MET A 150 -3.47 3.06 6.20
N GLY A 151 -4.44 2.39 5.58
CA GLY A 151 -4.40 2.06 4.15
C GLY A 151 -3.07 1.40 3.72
N ASN A 152 -2.58 1.79 2.56
CA ASN A 152 -1.39 1.21 1.92
C ASN A 152 -0.08 1.78 2.48
N ALA A 153 0.22 1.52 3.74
CA ALA A 153 1.48 1.94 4.35
C ALA A 153 2.70 1.24 3.71
N CYS A 154 3.77 1.99 3.45
CA CYS A 154 5.02 1.40 2.96
C CYS A 154 5.73 0.57 4.03
N ALA A 155 6.65 -0.31 3.61
CA ALA A 155 7.43 -1.20 4.47
C ALA A 155 8.22 -0.43 5.53
N PHE A 156 8.68 0.78 5.24
CA PHE A 156 9.34 1.65 6.22
C PHE A 156 8.36 2.12 7.31
N CYS A 157 7.16 2.58 6.92
CA CYS A 157 6.14 2.99 7.88
C CYS A 157 5.63 1.81 8.71
N LEU A 158 5.45 0.64 8.08
CA LEU A 158 5.07 -0.60 8.76
C LEU A 158 6.16 -1.05 9.75
N MET A 159 7.44 -0.96 9.37
CA MET A 159 8.57 -1.23 10.26
C MET A 159 8.51 -0.37 11.52
N LEU A 160 8.28 0.93 11.35
CA LEU A 160 8.12 1.83 12.48
C LEU A 160 6.88 1.46 13.31
N ALA A 161 5.77 1.16 12.65
CA ALA A 161 4.54 0.74 13.31
C ALA A 161 4.68 -0.56 14.11
N THR A 162 5.60 -1.46 13.77
CA THR A 162 5.81 -2.67 14.57
C THR A 162 6.34 -2.40 15.98
N ARG A 163 6.87 -1.21 16.24
CA ARG A 163 7.52 -0.86 17.51
C ARG A 163 6.53 -0.32 18.57
N GLY A 164 5.33 0.12 18.18
CA GLY A 164 4.33 0.65 19.10
C GLY A 164 4.70 2.01 19.71
N PHE A 165 4.20 2.29 20.92
CA PHE A 165 4.40 3.54 21.65
C PHE A 165 5.79 3.61 22.30
N VAL A 166 6.83 3.77 21.48
CA VAL A 166 8.24 3.82 21.92
C VAL A 166 8.96 5.11 21.53
N TYR A 167 8.37 5.92 20.66
CA TYR A 167 9.06 7.09 20.11
C TYR A 167 8.99 8.27 21.04
N TYR A 168 10.13 8.93 21.22
CA TYR A 168 10.29 10.15 22.02
C TYR A 168 10.79 11.33 21.19
N THR A 169 11.32 11.08 19.99
CA THR A 169 11.92 12.10 19.12
C THR A 169 11.57 11.83 17.67
N GLN A 170 11.42 12.90 16.87
CA GLN A 170 11.20 12.84 15.42
C GLN A 170 12.18 11.87 14.72
N THR A 171 13.45 11.95 15.09
CA THR A 171 14.54 11.08 14.64
C THR A 171 14.24 9.60 14.80
N SER A 172 13.88 9.20 16.03
CA SER A 172 13.59 7.79 16.31
C SER A 172 12.40 7.25 15.51
N ALA A 173 11.48 8.13 15.10
CA ALA A 173 10.30 7.83 14.30
C ALA A 173 10.51 8.02 12.79
N GLY A 174 11.76 8.13 12.33
CA GLY A 174 12.11 8.14 10.91
C GLY A 174 11.92 9.49 10.20
N GLU A 175 11.78 10.59 10.94
CA GLU A 175 11.51 11.91 10.35
C GLU A 175 12.76 12.72 10.00
N ASP A 176 13.97 12.24 10.30
CA ASP A 176 15.23 12.99 10.03
C ASP A 176 15.44 13.33 8.56
N LYS A 177 14.77 12.60 7.67
CA LYS A 177 14.83 12.84 6.23
C LYS A 177 13.56 13.54 5.69
N GLY A 178 12.52 13.68 6.52
CA GLY A 178 11.27 14.36 6.18
C GLY A 178 10.55 13.85 4.93
N HIS A 179 10.94 12.70 4.37
CA HIS A 179 10.39 12.18 3.11
C HIS A 179 9.21 11.27 3.39
N TYR A 180 8.04 11.75 2.99
CA TYR A 180 6.84 10.96 2.87
C TYR A 180 6.63 10.66 1.39
N HIS A 181 6.34 9.40 1.07
CA HIS A 181 5.93 9.08 -0.28
C HIS A 181 4.49 9.55 -0.49
N VAL A 182 4.17 9.89 -1.73
CA VAL A 182 2.79 10.09 -2.17
C VAL A 182 1.94 8.89 -1.75
N HIS A 183 0.71 9.15 -1.29
CA HIS A 183 -0.22 8.15 -0.76
C HIS A 183 0.23 7.44 0.53
N CYS A 184 1.11 8.05 1.32
CA CYS A 184 1.42 7.54 2.67
C CYS A 184 0.35 7.99 3.67
N HIS A 185 -0.49 7.08 4.15
CA HIS A 185 -1.57 7.40 5.09
C HIS A 185 -1.22 7.09 6.56
N CYS A 186 0.05 6.95 6.91
CA CYS A 186 0.42 6.65 8.30
C CYS A 186 0.12 7.82 9.23
N LYS A 187 -0.40 7.50 10.42
CA LYS A 187 -0.69 8.45 11.50
C LYS A 187 0.35 8.42 12.58
N ILE A 188 0.45 9.53 13.30
CA ILE A 188 1.10 9.59 14.61
C ILE A 188 0.02 9.66 15.67
N VAL A 189 0.06 8.73 16.63
CA VAL A 189 -0.85 8.72 17.78
C VAL A 189 -0.02 8.93 19.05
N PRO A 190 -0.30 9.99 19.85
CA PRO A 190 0.38 10.23 21.11
C PRO A 190 -0.04 9.20 22.16
N GLY A 191 0.86 8.87 23.09
CA GLY A 191 0.52 8.01 24.20
C GLY A 191 1.65 7.73 25.17
N LYS A 192 1.50 6.65 25.93
CA LYS A 192 2.46 6.15 26.90
C LYS A 192 2.67 4.65 26.71
N ASN A 193 3.56 4.08 27.52
CA ASN A 193 3.64 2.62 27.59
C ASN A 193 2.28 2.05 28.00
N GLY A 194 1.76 1.11 27.22
CA GLY A 194 0.45 0.49 27.46
C GLY A 194 -0.76 1.24 26.86
N THR A 195 -0.58 2.40 26.21
CA THR A 195 -1.66 2.98 25.38
C THR A 195 -2.04 1.99 24.27
N THR A 196 -3.33 1.84 24.01
CA THR A 196 -3.83 0.99 22.94
C THR A 196 -4.62 1.78 21.91
N VAL A 197 -4.63 1.26 20.69
CA VAL A 197 -5.48 1.76 19.60
C VAL A 197 -6.23 0.55 19.08
N THR A 198 -7.55 0.65 19.00
CA THR A 198 -8.41 -0.46 18.59
C THR A 198 -8.00 -0.95 17.20
N GLY A 199 -7.84 -2.27 17.04
CA GLY A 199 -7.40 -2.89 15.79
C GLY A 199 -5.89 -2.83 15.53
N TYR A 200 -5.12 -1.95 16.19
CA TYR A 200 -3.68 -1.85 16.02
C TYR A 200 -2.92 -2.69 17.05
N LYS A 201 -2.33 -3.80 16.59
CA LYS A 201 -1.53 -4.72 17.41
C LYS A 201 -0.10 -4.80 16.87
N PRO A 202 0.87 -3.99 17.37
CA PRO A 202 2.24 -3.92 16.83
C PRO A 202 2.94 -5.28 16.71
N ASN A 203 2.84 -6.11 17.75
CA ASN A 203 3.43 -7.46 17.76
C ASN A 203 2.76 -8.39 16.74
N GLY A 204 1.43 -8.31 16.61
CA GLY A 204 0.68 -9.08 15.61
C GLY A 204 1.02 -8.67 14.19
N LEU A 205 1.13 -7.36 13.95
CA LEU A 205 1.60 -6.79 12.68
C LEU A 205 3.00 -7.30 12.33
N ASN A 206 3.95 -7.25 13.28
CA ASN A 206 5.30 -7.75 13.06
C ASN A 206 5.33 -9.25 12.74
N LYS A 207 4.49 -10.05 13.41
CA LYS A 207 4.38 -11.50 13.13
C LYS A 207 3.89 -11.76 11.70
N ARG A 208 2.90 -11.00 11.22
CA ARG A 208 2.40 -11.14 9.85
C ARG A 208 3.40 -10.64 8.81
N ILE A 209 4.13 -9.57 9.08
CA ILE A 209 5.20 -9.12 8.18
C ILE A 209 6.32 -10.17 8.08
N LYS A 210 6.70 -10.80 9.21
CA LYS A 210 7.60 -11.96 9.19
C LYS A 210 7.05 -13.10 8.34
N GLN A 211 5.77 -13.43 8.48
CA GLN A 211 5.10 -14.43 7.64
C GLN A 211 5.16 -14.07 6.15
N VAL A 212 5.01 -12.79 5.80
CA VAL A 212 5.16 -12.31 4.42
C VAL A 212 6.60 -12.46 3.93
N ALA A 213 7.59 -12.09 4.75
CA ALA A 213 9.00 -12.27 4.43
C ALA A 213 9.35 -13.76 4.25
N ASP A 214 8.86 -14.63 5.13
CA ASP A 214 9.02 -16.08 5.04
C ASP A 214 8.44 -16.63 3.72
N SER A 215 7.29 -16.10 3.27
CA SER A 215 6.70 -16.49 1.98
C SER A 215 7.56 -16.14 0.77
N LEU A 216 8.46 -15.15 0.89
CA LEU A 216 9.44 -14.78 -0.12
C LEU A 216 10.74 -15.59 -0.02
N GLY A 217 10.84 -16.52 0.95
CA GLY A 217 12.07 -17.25 1.24
C GLY A 217 13.10 -16.45 2.04
N ILE A 218 12.72 -15.31 2.64
CA ILE A 218 13.62 -14.49 3.46
C ILE A 218 13.69 -15.09 4.87
N GLN A 219 14.67 -15.96 5.11
CA GLN A 219 14.89 -16.57 6.41
C GLN A 219 15.46 -15.57 7.43
N ASN A 220 15.13 -15.77 8.72
CA ASN A 220 15.63 -14.96 9.84
C ASN A 220 15.37 -13.45 9.70
N PHE A 221 14.22 -13.09 9.13
CA PHE A 221 13.85 -11.71 8.86
C PHE A 221 14.02 -10.80 10.09
N ASN A 222 14.74 -9.70 9.89
CA ASN A 222 14.79 -8.58 10.82
C ASN A 222 14.82 -7.24 10.07
N TRP A 223 14.27 -6.22 10.72
CA TRP A 223 14.13 -4.89 10.11
C TRP A 223 15.45 -4.19 9.85
N LYS A 224 16.50 -4.46 10.64
CA LYS A 224 17.79 -3.81 10.46
C LYS A 224 18.41 -4.20 9.12
N ASP A 225 18.37 -5.48 8.78
CA ASP A 225 18.93 -5.98 7.53
C ASP A 225 18.04 -5.61 6.35
N CYS A 226 16.71 -5.74 6.49
CA CYS A 226 15.76 -5.29 5.47
C CYS A 226 15.91 -3.80 5.13
N MET A 227 16.19 -2.93 6.10
CA MET A 227 16.39 -1.50 5.81
C MET A 227 17.74 -1.20 5.15
N ARG A 228 18.73 -2.08 5.27
CA ARG A 228 20.05 -1.95 4.62
C ARG A 228 20.07 -2.55 3.22
N ASP A 229 19.33 -3.63 3.01
CA ASP A 229 19.21 -4.31 1.73
C ASP A 229 18.05 -3.75 0.91
N GLY A 230 18.38 -2.97 -0.13
CA GLY A 230 17.40 -2.37 -1.03
C GLY A 230 16.54 -3.38 -1.78
N SER A 231 17.13 -4.51 -2.18
CA SER A 231 16.44 -5.59 -2.92
C SER A 231 15.46 -6.32 -2.01
N MET A 232 15.88 -6.67 -0.80
CA MET A 232 14.99 -7.28 0.21
C MET A 232 13.84 -6.34 0.57
N ARG A 233 14.12 -5.05 0.80
CA ARG A 233 13.08 -4.05 1.07
C ARG A 233 12.08 -3.94 -0.08
N TYR A 234 12.58 -3.92 -1.32
CA TYR A 234 11.74 -3.82 -2.51
C TYR A 234 10.85 -5.06 -2.67
N ALA A 235 11.41 -6.27 -2.55
CA ALA A 235 10.65 -7.51 -2.63
C ALA A 235 9.55 -7.58 -1.55
N LEU A 236 9.89 -7.24 -0.30
CA LEU A 236 8.93 -7.19 0.80
C LEU A 236 7.83 -6.15 0.54
N GLN A 237 8.21 -4.93 0.12
CA GLN A 237 7.25 -3.86 -0.19
C GLN A 237 6.26 -4.29 -1.28
N LYS A 238 6.75 -4.91 -2.36
CA LYS A 238 5.90 -5.41 -3.43
C LYS A 238 4.95 -6.48 -2.93
N GLU A 239 5.43 -7.43 -2.14
CA GLU A 239 4.58 -8.50 -1.63
C GLU A 239 3.54 -8.00 -0.61
N LEU A 240 3.89 -7.01 0.22
CA LEU A 240 2.94 -6.37 1.13
C LEU A 240 1.79 -5.68 0.39
N GLN A 241 2.03 -5.13 -0.81
CA GLN A 241 0.97 -4.56 -1.67
C GLN A 241 0.01 -5.61 -2.22
N PHE A 242 0.38 -6.90 -2.23
CA PHE A 242 -0.51 -8.00 -2.58
C PHE A 242 -1.35 -8.49 -1.39
N ARG A 243 -1.10 -7.98 -0.18
CA ARG A 243 -1.84 -8.38 1.02
C ARG A 243 -2.99 -7.41 1.30
N ASP A 244 -4.06 -7.95 1.83
CA ASP A 244 -5.16 -7.19 2.38
C ASP A 244 -4.67 -6.38 3.59
N THR A 245 -4.92 -5.08 3.55
CA THR A 245 -4.47 -4.16 4.60
C THR A 245 -5.12 -4.50 5.94
N ASN A 246 -6.42 -4.80 5.96
CA ASN A 246 -7.10 -5.14 7.21
C ASN A 246 -6.50 -6.40 7.83
N TRP A 247 -6.26 -7.45 7.04
CA TRP A 247 -5.54 -8.64 7.52
C TRP A 247 -4.16 -8.29 8.05
N LEU A 248 -3.40 -7.45 7.36
CA LEU A 248 -2.07 -7.06 7.80
C LEU A 248 -2.11 -6.35 9.16
N LEU A 249 -3.12 -5.52 9.42
CA LEU A 249 -3.27 -4.73 10.65
C LEU A 249 -3.91 -5.51 11.81
N THR A 250 -4.98 -6.25 11.53
CA THR A 250 -5.81 -6.90 12.55
C THR A 250 -5.55 -8.41 12.65
N GLY A 251 -5.16 -9.04 11.55
CA GLY A 251 -5.04 -10.49 11.42
C GLY A 251 -6.32 -11.19 11.02
N ILE A 252 -7.40 -10.45 10.77
CA ILE A 252 -8.68 -10.99 10.31
C ILE A 252 -8.53 -11.36 8.83
N PRO A 253 -8.70 -12.64 8.43
CA PRO A 253 -8.68 -13.03 7.03
C PRO A 253 -9.77 -12.28 6.22
N PRO A 254 -9.46 -11.78 5.01
CA PRO A 254 -10.50 -11.26 4.14
C PRO A 254 -11.49 -12.37 3.79
N GLU A 255 -12.77 -12.03 3.69
CA GLU A 255 -13.78 -12.99 3.23
C GLU A 255 -13.63 -13.29 1.74
N VAL A 256 -14.01 -14.50 1.35
CA VAL A 256 -14.10 -14.88 -0.06
C VAL A 256 -15.36 -14.23 -0.63
N GLY A 257 -15.18 -13.37 -1.63
CA GLY A 257 -16.26 -12.63 -2.26
C GLY A 257 -16.52 -13.06 -3.70
N TYR A 258 -17.60 -12.51 -4.27
CA TYR A 258 -18.03 -12.73 -5.64
C TYR A 258 -18.44 -11.40 -6.25
N GLU A 259 -18.05 -11.13 -7.50
CA GLU A 259 -18.42 -9.89 -8.21
C GLU A 259 -19.93 -9.82 -8.49
N ASN A 260 -20.57 -10.98 -8.67
CA ASN A 260 -22.01 -11.14 -8.89
C ASN A 260 -22.45 -12.60 -8.67
N GLU A 261 -23.77 -12.84 -8.70
CA GLU A 261 -24.36 -14.19 -8.51
C GLU A 261 -23.88 -15.21 -9.55
N LEU A 262 -23.53 -14.78 -10.77
CA LEU A 262 -23.05 -15.70 -11.81
C LEU A 262 -21.63 -16.18 -11.48
N ALA A 263 -20.76 -15.28 -11.01
CA ALA A 263 -19.44 -15.65 -10.51
C ALA A 263 -19.53 -16.64 -9.34
N GLU A 264 -20.49 -16.45 -8.44
CA GLU A 264 -20.76 -17.39 -7.34
C GLU A 264 -21.19 -18.76 -7.82
N LYS A 265 -22.13 -18.84 -8.77
CA LYS A 265 -22.57 -20.10 -9.36
C LYS A 265 -21.47 -20.84 -10.14
N ASN A 266 -20.55 -20.09 -10.74
CA ASN A 266 -19.47 -20.65 -11.56
C ASN A 266 -18.26 -21.13 -10.73
N ALA A 267 -18.04 -20.56 -9.55
CA ALA A 267 -16.90 -20.89 -8.70
C ALA A 267 -16.99 -22.35 -8.20
N ARG A 268 -15.94 -23.14 -8.44
CA ARG A 268 -15.94 -24.56 -8.09
C ARG A 268 -15.60 -24.76 -6.61
N PRO A 269 -16.13 -25.80 -5.95
CA PRO A 269 -15.87 -26.03 -4.52
C PRO A 269 -14.39 -26.07 -4.13
N HIS A 270 -13.53 -26.66 -4.96
CA HIS A 270 -12.09 -26.72 -4.69
C HIS A 270 -11.38 -25.37 -4.89
N GLU A 271 -11.86 -24.53 -5.81
CA GLU A 271 -11.35 -23.17 -6.00
C GLU A 271 -11.73 -22.27 -4.81
N ILE A 272 -12.95 -22.43 -4.30
CA ILE A 272 -13.41 -21.74 -3.09
C ILE A 272 -12.56 -22.17 -1.89
N GLU A 273 -12.25 -23.46 -1.75
CA GLU A 273 -11.38 -23.93 -0.66
C GLU A 273 -9.94 -23.41 -0.79
N GLN A 274 -9.39 -23.38 -2.00
CA GLN A 274 -8.10 -22.73 -2.27
C GLN A 274 -8.14 -21.23 -1.90
N ALA A 275 -9.20 -20.51 -2.27
CA ALA A 275 -9.40 -19.11 -1.92
C ALA A 275 -9.48 -18.88 -0.40
N LYS A 276 -10.14 -19.78 0.35
CA LYS A 276 -10.15 -19.74 1.83
C LYS A 276 -8.76 -19.93 2.42
N ARG A 277 -7.94 -20.84 1.87
CA ARG A 277 -6.54 -21.01 2.29
C ARG A 277 -5.72 -19.75 2.01
N LEU A 278 -5.85 -19.18 0.80
CA LEU A 278 -5.20 -17.92 0.43
C LEU A 278 -5.57 -16.76 1.36
N SER A 279 -6.83 -16.68 1.75
CA SER A 279 -7.33 -15.64 2.65
C SER A 279 -6.66 -15.70 4.03
N LYS A 280 -6.28 -16.89 4.53
CA LYS A 280 -5.51 -17.02 5.79
C LYS A 280 -4.13 -16.34 5.73
N HIS A 281 -3.60 -16.14 4.52
CA HIS A 281 -2.36 -15.41 4.25
C HIS A 281 -2.60 -13.96 3.81
N GLY A 282 -3.80 -13.43 4.01
CA GLY A 282 -4.14 -12.06 3.65
C GLY A 282 -4.26 -11.81 2.16
N ILE A 283 -4.49 -12.85 1.34
CA ILE A 283 -4.78 -12.64 -0.08
C ILE A 283 -6.29 -12.46 -0.23
N LYS A 284 -6.73 -11.28 -0.68
CA LYS A 284 -8.16 -11.03 -0.94
C LYS A 284 -8.61 -11.78 -2.19
N CYS A 285 -9.58 -12.68 -2.04
CA CYS A 285 -10.11 -13.50 -3.13
C CYS A 285 -11.54 -13.07 -3.45
N VAL A 286 -11.73 -12.40 -4.59
CA VAL A 286 -13.04 -12.07 -5.14
C VAL A 286 -13.16 -12.73 -6.50
N PHE A 287 -14.07 -13.71 -6.63
CA PHE A 287 -14.33 -14.41 -7.89
C PHE A 287 -15.02 -13.48 -8.88
N GLN A 288 -14.66 -13.59 -10.15
CA GLN A 288 -15.35 -12.94 -11.27
C GLN A 288 -15.89 -13.97 -12.25
N VAL A 289 -16.71 -13.53 -13.19
CA VAL A 289 -17.03 -14.35 -14.36
C VAL A 289 -15.74 -14.49 -15.17
N ASP A 290 -15.22 -15.72 -15.28
CA ASP A 290 -13.89 -16.05 -15.82
C ASP A 290 -13.85 -16.05 -17.36
N TYR A 291 -14.85 -15.44 -17.99
CA TYR A 291 -14.91 -15.26 -19.42
C TYR A 291 -15.71 -14.03 -19.82
N GLU A 292 -15.47 -13.58 -21.05
CA GLU A 292 -16.34 -12.66 -21.76
C GLU A 292 -16.58 -13.17 -23.19
N VAL A 293 -17.69 -12.74 -23.79
CA VAL A 293 -17.99 -13.06 -25.19
C VAL A 293 -17.36 -11.98 -26.06
N ASP A 294 -16.62 -12.40 -27.08
CA ASP A 294 -16.08 -11.47 -28.08
C ASP A 294 -17.25 -10.77 -28.80
N GLU A 295 -17.43 -9.48 -28.52
CA GLU A 295 -18.51 -8.65 -29.05
C GLU A 295 -18.60 -8.70 -30.58
N LYS A 296 -17.48 -8.94 -31.29
CA LYS A 296 -17.48 -9.05 -32.76
C LYS A 296 -18.13 -10.33 -33.28
N THR A 297 -18.20 -11.37 -32.45
CA THR A 297 -18.70 -12.70 -32.82
C THR A 297 -19.95 -13.11 -32.04
N LYS A 298 -20.41 -12.24 -31.14
CA LYS A 298 -21.58 -12.44 -30.29
C LYS A 298 -22.83 -12.72 -31.13
N GLY A 299 -23.55 -13.79 -30.79
CA GLY A 299 -24.75 -14.21 -31.53
C GLY A 299 -24.49 -14.88 -32.88
N THR A 300 -23.23 -15.09 -33.27
CA THR A 300 -22.87 -15.85 -34.47
C THR A 300 -22.64 -17.33 -34.18
N ALA A 301 -22.72 -18.19 -35.19
CA ALA A 301 -22.37 -19.61 -35.08
C ALA A 301 -20.90 -19.87 -34.69
N ARG A 302 -20.03 -18.85 -34.76
CA ARG A 302 -18.60 -18.91 -34.38
C ARG A 302 -18.29 -18.05 -33.16
N GLN A 303 -19.26 -17.86 -32.26
CA GLN A 303 -19.08 -17.06 -31.05
C GLN A 303 -17.84 -17.49 -30.28
N LYS A 304 -16.94 -16.54 -30.07
CA LYS A 304 -15.68 -16.74 -29.39
C LYS A 304 -15.80 -16.32 -27.92
N ILE A 305 -15.29 -17.18 -27.05
CA ILE A 305 -15.18 -16.92 -25.61
C ILE A 305 -13.72 -16.52 -25.33
N ILE A 306 -13.54 -15.40 -24.63
CA ILE A 306 -12.25 -14.90 -24.18
C ILE A 306 -12.14 -15.16 -22.68
N GLY A 307 -11.11 -15.89 -22.27
CA GLY A 307 -10.90 -16.21 -20.85
C GLY A 307 -10.38 -15.02 -20.04
N LYS A 308 -10.98 -14.81 -18.87
CA LYS A 308 -10.52 -13.92 -17.80
C LYS A 308 -9.92 -14.77 -16.67
N THR A 309 -9.21 -14.11 -15.77
CA THR A 309 -8.70 -14.77 -14.56
C THR A 309 -9.80 -15.10 -13.57
N ASP A 310 -9.57 -16.13 -12.74
CA ASP A 310 -10.58 -16.58 -11.77
C ASP A 310 -10.91 -15.51 -10.72
N LEU A 311 -9.91 -14.73 -10.29
CA LEU A 311 -10.07 -13.67 -9.29
C LEU A 311 -9.91 -12.28 -9.91
N VAL A 312 -10.72 -11.31 -9.46
CA VAL A 312 -10.72 -9.90 -9.92
C VAL A 312 -9.33 -9.26 -9.85
N ASN A 313 -8.52 -9.66 -8.87
CA ASN A 313 -7.17 -9.12 -8.66
C ASN A 313 -6.13 -9.65 -9.67
N GLY A 314 -6.52 -10.51 -10.62
CA GLY A 314 -5.64 -11.06 -11.66
C GLY A 314 -4.92 -12.35 -11.26
N ILE A 315 -5.32 -12.97 -10.15
CA ILE A 315 -4.82 -14.29 -9.75
C ILE A 315 -5.65 -15.36 -10.45
N GLU A 316 -4.95 -16.25 -11.14
CA GLU A 316 -5.49 -17.50 -11.66
C GLU A 316 -5.22 -18.65 -10.68
N LEU A 317 -6.26 -19.40 -10.33
CA LEU A 317 -6.20 -20.57 -9.47
C LEU A 317 -5.88 -21.83 -10.27
N LYS A 318 -4.95 -22.62 -9.73
CA LYS A 318 -4.49 -23.89 -10.29
C LYS A 318 -4.31 -24.90 -9.17
N SER A 319 -4.50 -26.17 -9.48
CA SER A 319 -4.24 -27.27 -8.55
C SER A 319 -3.14 -28.18 -9.09
N LEU A 320 -2.26 -28.62 -8.18
CA LEU A 320 -1.26 -29.66 -8.45
C LEU A 320 -1.72 -31.06 -8.01
N SER A 321 -2.94 -31.19 -7.46
CA SER A 321 -3.51 -32.49 -7.11
C SER A 321 -3.52 -33.46 -8.30
N GLY A 322 -3.15 -34.72 -8.05
CA GLY A 322 -3.06 -35.77 -9.06
C GLY A 322 -1.98 -35.56 -10.13
N THR A 323 -1.07 -34.61 -9.96
CA THR A 323 -0.01 -34.34 -10.95
C THR A 323 1.10 -35.39 -10.86
N SER A 324 1.39 -36.06 -11.97
CA SER A 324 2.53 -36.99 -12.09
C SER A 324 3.76 -36.38 -12.74
N ASN A 325 3.62 -35.29 -13.48
CA ASN A 325 4.73 -34.56 -14.12
C ASN A 325 4.62 -33.06 -13.82
N LEU A 326 5.35 -32.64 -12.79
CA LEU A 326 5.32 -31.28 -12.24
C LEU A 326 5.70 -30.21 -13.28
N GLU A 327 6.84 -30.38 -13.95
CA GLU A 327 7.33 -29.39 -14.91
C GLU A 327 6.35 -29.21 -16.08
N LYS A 328 5.84 -30.32 -16.64
CA LYS A 328 4.87 -30.27 -17.74
C LYS A 328 3.57 -29.61 -17.30
N ARG A 329 3.10 -29.89 -16.07
CA ARG A 329 1.90 -29.27 -15.52
C ARG A 329 2.08 -27.77 -15.37
N ILE A 330 3.08 -27.31 -14.63
CA ILE A 330 3.36 -25.88 -14.41
C ILE A 330 3.54 -25.15 -15.75
N LYS A 331 4.33 -25.73 -16.67
CA LYS A 331 4.53 -25.19 -18.03
C LYS A 331 3.22 -24.95 -18.75
N LYS A 332 2.32 -25.95 -18.74
CA LYS A 332 1.01 -25.87 -19.40
C LYS A 332 0.15 -24.79 -18.77
N GLU A 333 0.03 -24.78 -17.44
CA GLU A 333 -0.81 -23.81 -16.74
C GLU A 333 -0.33 -22.38 -16.96
N LEU A 334 0.96 -22.09 -16.73
CA LEU A 334 1.52 -20.75 -16.98
C LEU A 334 1.36 -20.30 -18.43
N HIS A 335 1.51 -21.21 -19.40
CA HIS A 335 1.33 -20.89 -20.81
C HIS A 335 -0.09 -20.46 -21.16
N ASN A 336 -1.09 -21.12 -20.56
CA ASN A 336 -2.50 -20.84 -20.83
C ASN A 336 -2.94 -19.59 -20.06
N SER A 337 -2.63 -19.52 -18.77
CA SER A 337 -3.07 -18.46 -17.88
C SER A 337 -2.54 -17.09 -18.27
N LYS A 338 -1.28 -17.00 -18.74
CA LYS A 338 -0.69 -15.71 -19.12
C LYS A 338 -1.37 -14.99 -20.29
N ARG A 339 -2.29 -15.66 -20.99
CA ARG A 339 -3.08 -15.09 -22.09
C ARG A 339 -4.48 -14.64 -21.67
N LYS A 340 -4.88 -14.93 -20.43
CA LYS A 340 -6.17 -14.51 -19.90
C LYS A 340 -6.18 -13.01 -19.63
N ILE A 341 -7.33 -12.38 -19.85
CA ILE A 341 -7.53 -10.96 -19.52
C ILE A 341 -7.35 -10.76 -18.00
N GLY A 342 -6.63 -9.70 -17.64
CA GLY A 342 -6.34 -9.34 -16.26
C GLY A 342 -5.26 -10.18 -15.57
N PHE A 343 -4.58 -11.09 -16.28
CA PHE A 343 -3.57 -11.96 -15.68
C PHE A 343 -2.42 -11.19 -15.01
N LYS A 344 -2.18 -11.49 -13.74
CA LYS A 344 -1.01 -11.03 -12.98
C LYS A 344 -0.17 -12.17 -12.44
N SER A 345 -0.79 -13.27 -12.02
CA SER A 345 -0.08 -14.39 -11.40
C SER A 345 -0.91 -15.68 -11.41
N CYS A 346 -0.25 -16.84 -11.32
CA CYS A 346 -0.91 -18.08 -10.92
C CYS A 346 -0.68 -18.33 -9.42
N ASN A 347 -1.71 -18.82 -8.73
CA ASN A 347 -1.53 -19.54 -7.48
C ASN A 347 -1.78 -21.05 -7.69
N PHE A 348 -0.82 -21.87 -7.27
CA PHE A 348 -0.92 -23.33 -7.32
C PHE A 348 -1.26 -23.89 -5.93
N ASP A 349 -2.38 -24.59 -5.82
CA ASP A 349 -2.71 -25.39 -4.64
C ASP A 349 -1.92 -26.69 -4.70
N ALA A 350 -0.98 -26.83 -3.76
CA ALA A 350 -0.14 -28.01 -3.62
C ALA A 350 -0.43 -28.79 -2.33
N THR A 351 -1.55 -28.54 -1.65
CA THR A 351 -1.87 -29.24 -0.38
C THR A 351 -1.98 -30.75 -0.54
N ASP A 352 -2.39 -31.21 -1.73
CA ASP A 352 -2.50 -32.63 -2.09
C ASP A 352 -1.44 -33.06 -3.13
N SER A 353 -0.34 -32.29 -3.25
CA SER A 353 0.74 -32.59 -4.19
C SER A 353 1.64 -33.71 -3.68
N LEU A 354 2.15 -34.55 -4.59
CA LEU A 354 3.19 -35.54 -4.28
C LEU A 354 4.59 -34.90 -4.19
N PHE A 355 4.77 -33.70 -4.75
CA PHE A 355 6.04 -32.99 -4.82
C PHE A 355 6.28 -32.13 -3.58
N THR A 356 7.54 -32.00 -3.18
CA THR A 356 8.00 -31.14 -2.08
C THR A 356 7.92 -29.66 -2.47
N ASP A 357 7.93 -28.78 -1.47
CA ASP A 357 7.89 -27.33 -1.69
C ASP A 357 9.14 -26.84 -2.44
N GLU A 358 10.31 -27.46 -2.20
CA GLU A 358 11.54 -27.25 -2.97
C GLU A 358 11.39 -27.63 -4.45
N GLU A 359 10.87 -28.82 -4.75
CA GLU A 359 10.66 -29.27 -6.14
C GLU A 359 9.69 -28.34 -6.89
N ILE A 360 8.61 -27.91 -6.22
CA ILE A 360 7.65 -26.95 -6.77
C ILE A 360 8.30 -25.59 -7.01
N SER A 361 9.09 -25.11 -6.05
CA SER A 361 9.80 -23.83 -6.16
C SER A 361 10.80 -23.83 -7.31
N GLU A 362 11.59 -24.90 -7.47
CA GLU A 362 12.54 -25.04 -8.57
C GLU A 362 11.83 -25.08 -9.94
N ALA A 363 10.78 -25.89 -10.06
CA ALA A 363 9.99 -25.98 -11.28
C ALA A 363 9.35 -24.63 -11.64
N LEU A 364 8.82 -23.89 -10.65
CA LEU A 364 8.27 -22.54 -10.86
C LEU A 364 9.36 -21.57 -11.31
N ARG A 365 10.51 -21.49 -10.65
CA ARG A 365 11.62 -20.59 -11.06
C ARG A 365 12.01 -20.83 -12.53
N LYS A 366 12.19 -22.09 -12.91
CA LYS A 366 12.53 -22.49 -14.29
C LYS A 366 11.45 -22.06 -15.29
N GLN A 367 10.18 -22.35 -15.00
CA GLN A 367 9.09 -22.08 -15.95
C GLN A 367 8.69 -20.60 -15.99
N LEU A 368 8.76 -19.86 -14.89
CA LEU A 368 8.50 -18.42 -14.89
C LEU A 368 9.46 -17.69 -15.82
N LYS A 369 10.77 -17.97 -15.69
CA LYS A 369 11.82 -17.42 -16.59
C LYS A 369 11.56 -17.81 -18.04
N ALA A 370 11.34 -19.09 -18.32
CA ALA A 370 11.12 -19.58 -19.68
C ALA A 370 9.83 -19.04 -20.35
N ARG A 371 8.86 -18.57 -19.55
CA ARG A 371 7.57 -18.08 -20.05
C ARG A 371 7.39 -16.58 -19.95
N HIS A 372 8.39 -15.86 -19.44
CA HIS A 372 8.33 -14.42 -19.16
C HIS A 372 7.11 -14.07 -18.28
N VAL A 373 6.94 -14.84 -17.20
CA VAL A 373 5.92 -14.56 -16.19
C VAL A 373 6.63 -14.04 -14.94
N ASN A 374 6.18 -12.90 -14.42
CA ASN A 374 6.90 -12.17 -13.37
C ASN A 374 6.77 -12.82 -11.99
N ARG A 375 5.66 -13.52 -11.71
CA ARG A 375 5.36 -14.06 -10.39
C ARG A 375 4.42 -15.26 -10.46
N ALA A 376 4.71 -16.27 -9.65
CA ALA A 376 3.74 -17.27 -9.24
C ALA A 376 3.81 -17.49 -7.73
N SER A 377 2.79 -18.13 -7.19
CA SER A 377 2.74 -18.53 -5.79
C SER A 377 2.19 -19.94 -5.66
N PHE A 378 2.39 -20.58 -4.52
CA PHE A 378 1.74 -21.84 -4.20
C PHE A 378 1.46 -21.97 -2.71
N ILE A 379 0.49 -22.81 -2.35
CA ILE A 379 0.26 -23.24 -0.96
C ILE A 379 0.78 -24.66 -0.83
N GLY A 380 1.79 -24.85 0.02
CA GLY A 380 2.43 -26.14 0.27
C GLY A 380 1.56 -27.09 1.09
N ARG A 381 2.04 -28.33 1.26
CA ARG A 381 1.37 -29.37 2.07
C ARG A 381 1.25 -28.99 3.55
N ASP A 382 2.19 -28.19 4.04
CA ASP A 382 2.18 -27.66 5.40
C ASP A 382 1.24 -26.45 5.57
N GLY A 383 0.53 -26.06 4.50
CA GLY A 383 -0.36 -24.91 4.48
C GLY A 383 0.39 -23.56 4.45
N LYS A 384 1.71 -23.54 4.25
CA LYS A 384 2.43 -22.28 4.03
C LYS A 384 2.22 -21.78 2.62
N TYR A 385 2.22 -20.46 2.51
CA TYR A 385 2.14 -19.76 1.23
C TYR A 385 3.56 -19.35 0.81
N HIS A 386 3.90 -19.64 -0.44
CA HIS A 386 5.21 -19.38 -1.03
C HIS A 386 5.05 -18.51 -2.27
N VAL A 387 6.00 -17.61 -2.48
CA VAL A 387 6.05 -16.66 -3.60
C VAL A 387 7.35 -16.85 -4.35
N ILE A 388 7.23 -17.07 -5.66
CA ILE A 388 8.38 -17.15 -6.57
C ILE A 388 8.28 -15.97 -7.52
N ASN A 389 9.22 -15.04 -7.38
CA ASN A 389 9.39 -13.92 -8.30
C ASN A 389 10.42 -14.30 -9.38
N ASN A 390 10.15 -13.87 -10.60
CA ASN A 390 11.10 -13.87 -11.68
C ASN A 390 11.64 -12.44 -11.81
N GLU A 391 12.83 -12.22 -11.26
CA GLU A 391 13.61 -11.01 -11.50
C GLU A 391 14.17 -11.13 -12.92
N ALA A 392 13.35 -10.72 -13.90
CA ALA A 392 13.76 -10.59 -15.30
C ALA A 392 14.35 -9.22 -15.54
#